data_AF-A0AAE3KLW4-F1
#
_entry.id   AF-A0AAE3KLW4-F1
#
_cell.length_a   1.000
_cell.length_b   1.000
_cell.length_c   1.000
_cell.angle_alpha   90.00
_cell.angle_beta   90.00
_cell.angle_gamma   90.00
#
_symmetry.space_group_name_H-M   'P 1'
#
loop_
_entity.id
_entity.type
_entity.pdbx_description
1 polymer ?
#
loop_
_entity_poly.entity_id
_entity_poly.type
_entity_poly.pdbx_seq_one_letter_code
_entity_poly.pdbx_strand_id
1 'polypeptide(L)'
;MMQNRSINVSGQGKVEGVISTGDNAKIIQHIANEEADLSEEIMGLLDELAKRYSAAAEFQKQTVLQMELQNKLKSDPTFRDRFINAAKSGGVELIKVLTNNPFVSVPLETVKGWIETEPV
;
A
#
# COMPACT_ATOMS: atom_id res chain seq x y z
N MET A 1 38.29 10.19 -37.16
CA MET A 1 37.14 10.92 -37.74
C MET A 1 35.98 9.95 -37.79
N MET A 2 34.96 10.11 -36.94
CA MET A 2 33.73 9.31 -36.97
C MET A 2 32.57 10.29 -36.96
N GLN A 3 31.73 10.18 -38.00
CA GLN A 3 30.63 11.08 -38.32
C GLN A 3 29.47 10.84 -37.35
N ASN A 4 29.09 11.88 -36.60
CA ASN A 4 27.87 11.88 -35.80
C ASN A 4 26.69 12.16 -36.75
N ARG A 5 25.82 11.17 -36.96
CA ARG A 5 24.62 11.28 -37.80
C ARG A 5 23.42 11.57 -36.90
N SER A 6 22.77 12.69 -37.15
CA SER A 6 21.63 13.27 -36.44
C SER A 6 20.40 12.34 -36.42
N ILE A 7 19.57 12.41 -35.38
CA ILE A 7 18.11 12.23 -35.52
C ILE A 7 17.39 13.34 -34.75
N ASN A 8 16.76 14.23 -35.53
CA ASN A 8 15.78 15.21 -35.10
C ASN A 8 14.43 14.48 -34.94
N VAL A 9 13.79 14.61 -33.77
CA VAL A 9 12.43 14.11 -33.55
C VAL A 9 11.49 15.25 -33.19
N SER A 10 11.15 16.05 -34.20
CA SER A 10 9.92 16.84 -34.22
C SER A 10 8.76 15.93 -34.62
N GLY A 11 7.88 15.59 -33.67
CA GLY A 11 6.72 14.76 -33.94
C GLY A 11 5.75 14.72 -32.77
N GLN A 12 4.82 15.66 -32.74
CA GLN A 12 3.60 15.53 -31.96
C GLN A 12 2.83 14.27 -32.38
N GLY A 13 2.41 13.47 -31.41
CA GLY A 13 1.28 12.55 -31.54
C GLY A 13 1.60 11.14 -32.03
N LYS A 14 1.98 10.25 -31.12
CA LYS A 14 1.36 8.92 -30.92
C LYS A 14 1.94 8.29 -29.65
N VAL A 15 1.11 8.14 -28.61
CA VAL A 15 1.47 7.34 -27.44
C VAL A 15 1.35 5.86 -27.79
N GLU A 16 2.34 5.34 -28.49
CA GLU A 16 2.60 3.89 -28.54
C GLU A 16 3.80 3.64 -27.64
N GLY A 17 3.51 3.51 -26.35
CA GLY A 17 4.51 3.23 -25.33
C GLY A 17 5.15 1.88 -25.58
N VAL A 18 6.29 1.88 -26.28
CA VAL A 18 7.27 0.81 -26.15
C VAL A 18 7.79 0.91 -24.72
N ILE A 19 7.26 0.06 -23.85
CA ILE A 19 7.68 -0.04 -22.45
C ILE A 19 9.15 -0.45 -22.47
N SER A 20 10.05 0.52 -22.32
CA SER A 20 11.47 0.23 -22.23
C SER A 20 11.70 -0.50 -20.93
N THR A 21 12.55 -1.53 -20.95
CA THR A 21 12.87 -2.37 -19.78
C THR A 21 13.34 -1.57 -18.56
N GLY A 22 13.77 -0.32 -18.74
CA GLY A 22 14.10 0.64 -17.66
C GLY A 22 12.89 1.27 -16.96
N ASP A 23 11.73 1.41 -17.60
CA ASP A 23 10.50 1.93 -16.97
C ASP A 23 9.89 0.90 -16.02
N ASN A 24 9.95 -0.40 -16.39
CA ASN A 24 9.51 -1.50 -15.52
C ASN A 24 10.31 -1.55 -14.22
N ALA A 25 11.64 -1.37 -14.28
CA ALA A 25 12.48 -1.35 -13.09
C ALA A 25 12.16 -0.15 -12.18
N LYS A 26 11.85 1.02 -12.75
CA LYS A 26 11.46 2.21 -11.97
C LYS A 26 10.08 2.06 -11.35
N ILE A 27 9.11 1.50 -12.07
CA ILE A 27 7.76 1.23 -11.57
C ILE A 27 7.81 0.21 -10.42
N ILE A 28 8.54 -0.89 -10.60
CA ILE A 28 8.70 -1.93 -9.55
C ILE A 28 9.40 -1.36 -8.31
N GLN A 29 10.43 -0.53 -8.48
CA GLN A 29 11.12 0.10 -7.36
C GLN A 29 10.24 1.14 -6.64
N HIS A 30 9.38 1.87 -7.37
CA HIS A 30 8.46 2.84 -6.78
C HIS A 30 7.41 2.12 -5.91
N ILE A 31 6.77 1.09 -6.46
CA ILE A 31 5.75 0.29 -5.75
C ILE A 31 6.34 -0.37 -4.51
N ALA A 32 7.54 -0.94 -4.59
CA ALA A 32 8.20 -1.57 -3.44
C ALA A 32 8.50 -0.57 -2.29
N ASN A 33 8.87 0.67 -2.63
CA ASN A 33 9.10 1.71 -1.62
C ASN A 33 7.79 2.21 -1.01
N GLU A 34 6.71 2.27 -1.80
CA GLU A 34 5.37 2.67 -1.31
C GLU A 34 4.76 1.62 -0.37
N GLU A 35 4.98 0.33 -0.62
CA GLU A 35 4.54 -0.74 0.28
C GLU A 35 5.30 -0.73 1.61
N ALA A 36 6.61 -0.47 1.58
CA ALA A 36 7.42 -0.36 2.79
C ALA A 36 6.95 0.82 3.67
N ASP A 37 6.78 2.01 3.08
CA ASP A 37 6.30 3.20 3.80
C ASP A 37 4.88 3.00 4.38
N LEU A 38 3.97 2.39 3.60
CA LEU A 38 2.63 2.05 4.08
C LEU A 38 2.70 1.07 5.25
N SER A 39 3.56 0.06 5.18
CA SER A 39 3.73 -0.92 6.25
C SER A 39 4.24 -0.28 7.54
N GLU A 40 5.18 0.67 7.44
CA GLU A 40 5.69 1.44 8.58
C GLU A 40 4.60 2.31 9.21
N GLU A 41 3.77 2.97 8.39
CA GLU A 41 2.68 3.79 8.88
C GLU A 41 1.61 2.96 9.62
N ILE A 42 1.28 1.76 9.13
CA ILE A 42 0.36 0.84 9.79
C ILE A 42 0.97 0.26 11.06
N MET A 43 2.26 -0.07 11.07
CA MET A 43 2.96 -0.48 12.30
C MET A 43 2.89 0.63 13.36
N GLY A 44 3.06 1.89 12.96
CA GLY A 44 2.91 3.05 13.85
C GLY A 44 1.50 3.13 14.45
N LEU A 45 0.45 2.96 13.63
CA LEU A 45 -0.94 2.91 14.10
C LEU A 45 -1.15 1.76 15.11
N LEU A 46 -0.65 0.57 14.80
CA LEU A 46 -0.78 -0.62 15.64
C LEU A 46 -0.05 -0.48 16.98
N ASP A 47 1.13 0.14 16.99
CA ASP A 47 1.88 0.44 18.22
C ASP A 47 1.13 1.46 19.11
N GLU A 48 0.56 2.49 18.50
CA GLU A 48 -0.26 3.46 19.23
C GLU A 48 -1.49 2.81 19.88
N LEU A 49 -2.17 1.95 19.11
CA LEU A 49 -3.30 1.17 19.58
C LEU A 49 -2.92 0.17 20.68
N ALA A 50 -1.78 -0.49 20.55
CA ALA A 50 -1.25 -1.39 21.57
C ALA A 50 -1.01 -0.68 22.91
N LYS A 51 -0.52 0.56 22.85
CA LYS A 51 -0.32 1.39 24.05
C LYS A 51 -1.65 1.86 24.64
N ARG A 52 -2.56 2.39 23.82
CA ARG A 52 -3.86 2.95 24.26
C ARG A 52 -4.83 1.89 24.79
N TYR A 53 -4.84 0.71 24.17
CA TYR A 53 -5.81 -0.36 24.45
C TYR A 53 -5.15 -1.63 24.97
N SER A 54 -4.01 -1.51 25.68
CA SER A 54 -3.24 -2.65 26.22
C SER A 54 -4.09 -3.59 27.09
N ALA A 55 -4.99 -3.04 27.90
CA ALA A 55 -5.89 -3.79 28.80
C ALA A 55 -7.23 -4.20 28.17
N ALA A 56 -7.48 -3.88 26.89
CA ALA A 56 -8.74 -4.25 26.23
C ALA A 56 -8.80 -5.75 25.92
N ALA A 57 -10.02 -6.29 25.87
CA ALA A 57 -10.24 -7.66 25.41
C ALA A 57 -9.92 -7.80 23.91
N GLU A 58 -9.50 -8.99 23.47
CA GLU A 58 -9.06 -9.23 22.09
C GLU A 58 -10.11 -8.84 21.03
N PHE A 59 -11.38 -9.20 21.24
CA PHE A 59 -12.48 -8.80 20.35
C PHE A 59 -12.65 -7.28 20.25
N GLN A 60 -12.41 -6.54 21.35
CA GLN A 60 -12.45 -5.07 21.33
C GLN A 60 -11.26 -4.50 20.56
N LYS A 61 -10.07 -5.11 20.67
CA LYS A 61 -8.88 -4.70 19.92
C LYS A 61 -9.09 -4.85 18.42
N GLN A 62 -9.68 -5.95 17.95
CA GLN A 62 -10.04 -6.13 16.54
C GLN A 62 -11.03 -5.05 16.07
N THR A 63 -12.06 -4.76 16.87
CA THR A 63 -13.05 -3.72 16.55
C THR A 63 -12.40 -2.34 16.46
N VAL A 64 -11.57 -1.98 17.43
CA VAL A 64 -10.87 -0.69 17.47
C VAL A 64 -9.91 -0.53 16.30
N LEU A 65 -9.14 -1.59 15.97
CA LEU A 65 -8.26 -1.57 14.81
C LEU A 65 -9.04 -1.34 13.52
N GLN A 66 -10.15 -2.05 13.33
CA GLN A 66 -11.00 -1.86 12.15
C GLN A 66 -11.53 -0.42 12.07
N MET A 67 -12.00 0.15 13.18
CA MET A 67 -12.53 1.51 13.23
C MET A 67 -11.46 2.55 12.90
N GLU A 68 -10.28 2.46 13.51
CA GLU A 68 -9.18 3.40 13.26
C GLU A 68 -8.65 3.29 11.83
N LEU A 69 -8.52 2.07 11.31
CA LEU A 69 -8.12 1.86 9.92
C LEU A 69 -9.14 2.47 8.96
N GLN A 70 -10.44 2.22 9.17
CA GLN A 70 -11.49 2.85 8.37
C GLN A 70 -11.49 4.38 8.47
N ASN A 71 -11.22 4.92 9.66
CA ASN A 71 -11.12 6.35 9.87
C ASN A 71 -9.93 6.93 9.08
N LYS A 72 -8.78 6.27 9.12
CA LYS A 72 -7.58 6.68 8.37
C LYS A 72 -7.78 6.58 6.86
N LEU A 73 -8.43 5.52 6.37
CA LEU A 73 -8.82 5.38 4.97
C LEU A 73 -9.80 6.49 4.51
N LYS A 74 -10.67 6.99 5.40
CA LYS A 74 -11.59 8.09 5.09
C LYS A 74 -10.92 9.46 5.15
N SER A 75 -10.02 9.66 6.13
CA SER A 75 -9.38 10.94 6.41
C SER A 75 -8.18 11.22 5.51
N ASP A 76 -7.52 10.18 5.00
CA ASP A 76 -6.32 10.29 4.18
C ASP A 76 -6.50 9.53 2.85
N PRO A 77 -6.85 10.24 1.76
CA PRO A 77 -7.07 9.62 0.45
C PRO A 77 -5.78 9.05 -0.15
N THR A 78 -4.60 9.58 0.20
CA THR A 78 -3.31 9.06 -0.26
C THR A 78 -2.98 7.75 0.43
N PHE A 79 -3.21 7.66 1.75
CA PHE A 79 -3.12 6.40 2.48
C PHE A 79 -4.10 5.36 1.92
N ARG A 80 -5.34 5.76 1.63
CA ARG A 80 -6.35 4.88 1.04
C ARG A 80 -5.90 4.29 -0.29
N ASP A 81 -5.44 5.12 -1.23
CA ASP A 81 -5.01 4.63 -2.54
C ASP A 81 -3.85 3.64 -2.43
N ARG A 82 -2.84 3.97 -1.61
CA ARG A 82 -1.70 3.08 -1.32
C ARG A 82 -2.15 1.78 -0.66
N PHE A 83 -3.05 1.86 0.32
CA PHE A 83 -3.60 0.68 1.00
C PHE A 83 -4.34 -0.24 0.05
N ILE A 84 -5.20 0.31 -0.82
CA ILE A 84 -5.95 -0.46 -1.81
C ILE A 84 -5.00 -1.07 -2.85
N ASN A 85 -4.02 -0.32 -3.33
CA ASN A 85 -3.05 -0.80 -4.31
C ASN A 85 -2.17 -1.93 -3.74
N ALA A 86 -1.69 -1.78 -2.52
CA ALA A 86 -0.95 -2.81 -1.80
C ALA A 86 -1.84 -4.06 -1.59
N ALA A 87 -3.05 -3.88 -1.09
CA ALA A 87 -4.03 -4.93 -0.91
C ALA A 87 -4.34 -5.71 -2.20
N LYS A 88 -4.61 -5.01 -3.32
CA LYS A 88 -4.91 -5.61 -4.63
C LYS A 88 -3.71 -6.33 -5.24
N SER A 89 -2.50 -5.82 -4.99
CA SER A 89 -1.27 -6.44 -5.47
C SER A 89 -0.87 -7.67 -4.64
N GLY A 90 -1.60 -7.98 -3.57
CA GLY A 90 -1.25 -9.05 -2.64
C GLY A 90 -0.10 -8.70 -1.71
N GLY A 91 0.05 -7.41 -1.39
CA GLY A 91 1.10 -6.77 -0.62
C GLY A 91 1.53 -7.60 0.58
N VAL A 92 2.64 -8.32 0.41
CA VAL A 92 3.13 -9.31 1.36
C VAL A 92 3.53 -8.64 2.67
N GLU A 93 4.11 -7.43 2.59
CA GLU A 93 4.52 -6.63 3.74
C GLU A 93 3.30 -6.17 4.55
N LEU A 94 2.28 -5.64 3.88
CA LEU A 94 1.02 -5.20 4.48
C LEU A 94 0.32 -6.35 5.21
N ILE A 95 0.19 -7.50 4.54
CA ILE A 95 -0.42 -8.70 5.11
C ILE A 95 0.38 -9.18 6.32
N LYS A 96 1.71 -9.21 6.25
CA LYS A 96 2.57 -9.61 7.38
C LYS A 96 2.34 -8.71 8.58
N VAL A 97 2.31 -7.39 8.39
CA VAL A 97 2.07 -6.43 9.48
C VAL A 97 0.71 -6.65 10.12
N LEU A 98 -0.36 -6.80 9.33
CA LEU A 98 -1.71 -6.99 9.88
C LEU A 98 -1.90 -8.37 10.55
N THR A 99 -1.23 -9.40 10.06
CA THR A 99 -1.34 -10.77 10.62
C THR A 99 -0.40 -11.02 11.79
N ASN A 100 0.78 -10.37 11.82
CA ASN A 100 1.83 -10.55 12.83
C ASN A 100 2.15 -9.24 13.56
N ASN A 101 1.17 -8.67 14.27
CA ASN A 101 1.39 -7.50 15.12
C ASN A 101 1.12 -7.80 16.61
N PRO A 102 1.77 -7.06 17.52
CA PRO A 102 1.62 -7.25 18.96
C PRO A 102 0.29 -6.72 19.53
N PHE A 103 -0.49 -5.96 18.76
CA PHE A 103 -1.76 -5.43 19.22
C PHE A 103 -2.86 -6.48 19.16
N VAL A 104 -3.10 -7.02 17.96
CA VAL A 104 -4.10 -8.05 17.68
C VAL A 104 -3.81 -8.75 16.36
N SER A 105 -3.72 -10.08 16.35
CA SER A 105 -3.57 -10.81 15.11
C SER A 105 -4.88 -10.75 14.32
N VAL A 106 -4.81 -10.21 13.10
CA VAL A 106 -5.96 -10.13 12.19
C VAL A 106 -5.84 -11.28 11.18
N PRO A 107 -6.84 -12.18 11.09
CA PRO A 107 -6.85 -13.22 10.08
C PRO A 107 -6.79 -12.61 8.67
N LEU A 108 -6.07 -13.24 7.75
CA LEU A 108 -5.99 -12.77 6.36
C LEU A 108 -7.40 -12.63 5.72
N GLU A 109 -8.34 -13.51 6.07
CA GLU A 109 -9.73 -13.44 5.61
C GLU A 109 -10.44 -12.16 6.07
N THR A 110 -10.15 -11.69 7.29
CA THR A 110 -10.67 -10.43 7.82
C THR A 110 -10.06 -9.23 7.10
N VAL A 111 -8.75 -9.26 6.82
CA VAL A 111 -8.08 -8.22 6.02
C VAL A 111 -8.70 -8.14 4.63
N LYS A 112 -8.93 -9.28 3.97
CA LYS A 112 -9.62 -9.35 2.67
C LYS A 112 -11.02 -8.77 2.75
N GLY A 113 -11.80 -9.15 3.77
CA GLY A 113 -13.13 -8.60 4.00
C GLY A 113 -13.13 -7.07 4.15
N TRP A 114 -12.10 -6.46 4.74
CA TRP A 114 -12.01 -5.00 4.82
C TRP A 114 -11.74 -4.35 3.47
N ILE A 115 -10.95 -5.00 2.60
CA ILE A 115 -10.63 -4.50 1.24
C ILE A 115 -11.83 -4.66 0.30
N GLU A 116 -12.55 -5.78 0.39
CA GLU A 116 -13.69 -6.08 -0.49
C GLU A 116 -14.95 -5.24 -0.19
N THR A 117 -14.99 -4.56 0.96
CA THR A 117 -16.14 -3.73 1.37
C THR A 117 -16.17 -2.32 0.78
N GLU A 118 -15.25 -1.95 -0.11
CA GLU A 118 -15.39 -0.69 -0.85
C GLU A 118 -16.52 -0.79 -1.88
N PRO A 119 -17.60 0.00 -1.76
CA PRO A 119 -18.59 0.08 -2.84
C PRO A 119 -17.93 0.73 -4.06
N VAL A 120 -18.07 0.05 -5.20
CA VAL A 120 -17.78 0.54 -6.55
C VAL A 120 -18.49 1.85 -6.87
#